data_AF-A0A9X8VL16-F1
#
_entry.id   AF-A0A9X8VL16-F1
#
_cell.length_a   1.000
_cell.length_b   1.000
_cell.length_c   1.000
_cell.angle_alpha   90.00
_cell.angle_beta   90.00
_cell.angle_gamma   90.00
#
_symmetry.space_group_name_H-M   'P 1'
#
loop_
_entity.id
_entity.type
_entity.pdbx_description
1 polymer ?
#
loop_
_entity_poly.entity_id
_entity_poly.type
_entity_poly.pdbx_seq_one_letter_code
_entity_poly.pdbx_strand_id
1 'polypeptide(L)'
;MKSSLIRRLTLMMTLALPLTAAAAQRIVSIGGDVTEIAFALGAGDDVIARDSTSLHPEAVKKLPDVGYMRQLNAEGILALKPTLVLTTELAQPALVLKQLADSGVKVVSVPGDTTLQAVPQKIAVIAAALQRVEQGKQLSERYQQQLAAVDTSPLPV
;
A
#
# COMPACT_ATOMS: atom_id res chain seq x y z
N MET A 1 73.39 -17.85 15.00
CA MET A 1 72.13 -18.52 15.41
C MET A 1 71.09 -17.43 15.58
N LYS A 2 70.13 -17.32 14.64
CA LYS A 2 68.68 -17.60 14.84
C LYS A 2 68.07 -16.66 15.90
N SER A 3 67.06 -15.82 15.65
CA SER A 3 66.01 -15.83 14.64
C SER A 3 65.30 -14.47 14.60
N SER A 4 64.70 -14.18 13.45
CA SER A 4 63.68 -13.15 13.22
C SER A 4 62.52 -13.21 14.22
N LEU A 5 61.75 -12.13 14.40
CA LEU A 5 60.28 -12.22 14.38
C LEU A 5 59.53 -10.87 14.28
N ILE A 6 59.05 -10.60 13.06
CA ILE A 6 57.67 -10.21 12.71
C ILE A 6 57.15 -8.84 13.18
N ARG A 7 57.24 -7.91 12.22
CA ARG A 7 56.48 -6.66 12.07
C ARG A 7 54.96 -6.99 12.05
N ARG A 8 54.20 -6.59 13.06
CA ARG A 8 52.73 -6.73 13.08
C ARG A 8 52.09 -5.59 12.26
N LEU A 9 51.80 -5.88 10.99
CA LEU A 9 50.99 -5.02 10.12
C LEU A 9 49.52 -5.41 10.33
N THR A 10 48.80 -4.66 11.16
CA THR A 10 47.35 -4.83 11.35
C THR A 10 46.63 -4.30 10.11
N LEU A 11 46.16 -5.20 9.25
CA LEU A 11 45.31 -4.88 8.10
C LEU A 11 43.87 -4.63 8.60
N MET A 12 43.48 -3.37 8.69
CA MET A 12 42.09 -2.98 8.94
C MET A 12 41.29 -3.17 7.63
N MET A 13 40.64 -4.32 7.49
CA MET A 13 39.75 -4.61 6.38
C MET A 13 38.41 -3.88 6.63
N THR A 14 38.25 -2.69 6.06
CA THR A 14 36.98 -1.96 6.08
C THR A 14 35.96 -2.71 5.21
N LEU A 15 35.04 -3.42 5.86
CA LEU A 15 33.89 -4.05 5.22
C LEU A 15 32.92 -2.94 4.79
N ALA A 16 32.97 -2.55 3.52
CA ALA A 16 31.96 -1.69 2.92
C ALA A 16 30.69 -2.53 2.73
N LEU A 17 29.76 -2.46 3.70
CA LEU A 17 28.41 -2.95 3.47
C LEU A 17 27.76 -2.05 2.41
N PRO A 18 27.25 -2.60 1.30
CA PRO A 18 26.43 -1.82 0.39
C PRO A 18 25.17 -1.42 1.15
N LEU A 19 25.05 -0.13 1.45
CA LEU A 19 23.80 0.45 1.94
C LEU A 19 22.85 0.49 0.74
N THR A 20 22.15 -0.61 0.49
CA THR A 20 21.00 -0.62 -0.41
C THR A 20 19.95 0.29 0.20
N ALA A 21 19.97 1.56 -0.18
CA ALA A 21 18.85 2.47 0.04
C ALA A 21 17.64 1.88 -0.71
N ALA A 22 16.80 1.14 0.01
CA ALA A 22 15.53 0.70 -0.53
C ALA A 22 14.76 1.97 -0.94
N ALA A 23 14.53 2.14 -2.24
CA ALA A 23 13.77 3.28 -2.73
C ALA A 23 12.39 3.24 -2.05
N ALA A 24 12.04 4.32 -1.36
CA ALA A 24 10.76 4.43 -0.65
C ALA A 24 9.60 4.21 -1.63
N GLN A 25 8.60 3.43 -1.21
CA GLN A 25 7.42 3.21 -2.05
C GLN A 25 6.65 4.52 -2.22
N ARG A 26 6.13 4.75 -3.43
CA ARG A 26 5.31 5.92 -3.77
C ARG A 26 3.95 5.41 -4.22
N ILE A 27 2.99 5.43 -3.30
CA ILE A 27 1.69 4.79 -3.47
C ILE A 27 0.63 5.84 -3.83
N VAL A 28 -0.06 5.61 -4.94
CA VAL A 28 -1.35 6.26 -5.21
C VAL A 28 -2.45 5.28 -4.83
N SER A 29 -3.39 5.73 -4.00
CA SER A 29 -4.52 4.92 -3.51
C SER A 29 -5.83 5.38 -4.15
N ILE A 30 -6.59 4.45 -4.72
CA ILE A 30 -7.85 4.73 -5.42
C ILE A 30 -8.92 3.81 -4.86
N GLY A 31 -9.93 4.41 -4.24
CA GLY A 31 -10.92 3.77 -3.41
C GLY A 31 -10.76 4.20 -1.96
N GLY A 32 -11.84 4.75 -1.37
CA GLY A 32 -11.85 5.08 0.05
C GLY A 32 -11.56 3.88 0.96
N ASP A 33 -12.14 2.73 0.65
CA ASP A 33 -11.89 1.45 1.33
C ASP A 33 -10.43 0.98 1.16
N VAL A 34 -9.89 1.09 -0.06
CA VAL A 34 -8.49 0.75 -0.35
C VAL A 34 -7.53 1.63 0.45
N THR A 35 -7.82 2.92 0.52
CA THR A 35 -6.99 3.90 1.22
C THR A 35 -7.01 3.66 2.72
N GLU A 36 -8.19 3.47 3.30
CA GLU A 36 -8.35 3.21 4.73
C GLU A 36 -7.62 1.93 5.14
N ILE A 37 -7.74 0.85 4.36
CA ILE A 37 -7.02 -0.40 4.62
C ILE A 37 -5.50 -0.21 4.50
N ALA A 38 -5.01 0.50 3.49
CA ALA A 38 -3.57 0.76 3.35
C ALA A 38 -3.01 1.51 4.56
N PHE A 39 -3.74 2.49 5.08
CA PHE A 39 -3.39 3.20 6.33
C PHE A 39 -3.46 2.27 7.55
N ALA A 40 -4.50 1.45 7.67
CA ALA A 40 -4.64 0.49 8.77
C ALA A 40 -3.52 -0.56 8.79
N LEU A 41 -2.89 -0.84 7.65
CA LEU A 41 -1.70 -1.69 7.52
C LEU A 41 -0.39 -0.94 7.77
N GLY A 42 -0.43 0.36 8.05
CA GLY A 42 0.73 1.18 8.38
C GLY A 42 1.55 1.62 7.17
N ALA A 43 0.96 1.71 5.98
CA ALA A 43 1.61 2.23 4.78
C ALA A 43 1.31 3.73 4.53
N GLY A 44 0.75 4.44 5.51
CA GLY A 44 0.32 5.83 5.35
C GLY A 44 1.44 6.78 4.90
N ASP A 45 2.68 6.58 5.37
CA ASP A 45 3.84 7.38 4.99
C ASP A 45 4.28 7.16 3.53
N ASP A 46 3.92 6.01 2.94
CA ASP A 46 4.20 5.68 1.54
C ASP A 46 3.08 6.17 0.60
N VAL A 47 1.90 6.56 1.12
CA VAL A 47 0.78 7.08 0.31
C VAL A 47 1.00 8.55 -0.03
N ILE A 48 1.30 8.82 -1.29
CA ILE A 48 1.63 10.15 -1.79
C ILE A 48 0.43 10.89 -2.40
N ALA A 49 -0.64 10.18 -2.74
CA ALA A 49 -1.89 10.76 -3.25
C ALA A 49 -3.06 9.76 -3.15
N ARG A 50 -4.28 10.31 -3.28
CA ARG A 50 -5.54 9.58 -3.12
C ARG A 50 -6.58 10.04 -4.14
N ASP A 51 -7.64 9.26 -4.36
CA ASP A 51 -8.79 9.70 -5.15
C ASP A 51 -9.80 10.51 -4.31
N SER A 52 -10.79 11.12 -4.97
CA SER A 52 -11.78 12.00 -4.31
C SER A 52 -12.66 11.32 -3.25
N THR A 53 -12.78 9.99 -3.26
CA THR A 53 -13.60 9.25 -2.28
C THR A 53 -12.86 8.90 -0.98
N SER A 54 -11.54 9.04 -0.97
CA SER A 54 -10.70 8.70 0.17
C SER A 54 -10.63 9.85 1.17
N LEU A 55 -11.42 9.74 2.22
CA LEU A 55 -11.56 10.78 3.25
C LEU A 55 -11.09 10.33 4.64
N HIS A 56 -10.77 9.04 4.79
CA HIS A 56 -10.33 8.45 6.06
C HIS A 56 -9.00 7.70 5.92
N PRO A 57 -8.12 7.75 6.95
CA PRO A 57 -8.19 8.61 8.15
C PRO A 57 -7.96 10.10 7.80
N GLU A 58 -8.21 11.04 8.72
CA GLU A 58 -8.08 12.50 8.47
C GLU A 58 -6.77 12.93 7.79
N ALA A 59 -5.67 12.21 8.04
CA ALA A 59 -4.38 12.45 7.42
C ALA A 59 -4.43 12.45 5.88
N VAL A 60 -5.30 11.64 5.25
CA VAL A 60 -5.38 11.48 3.79
C VAL A 60 -5.90 12.73 3.10
N LYS A 61 -6.67 13.57 3.79
CA LYS A 61 -7.27 14.79 3.21
C LYS A 61 -6.23 15.84 2.82
N LYS A 62 -5.03 15.76 3.41
CA LYS A 62 -3.90 16.63 3.09
C LYS A 62 -3.13 16.18 1.85
N LEU A 63 -3.36 14.94 1.40
CA LEU A 63 -2.70 14.40 0.22
C LEU A 63 -3.34 14.95 -1.06
N PRO A 64 -2.55 15.10 -2.15
CA PRO A 64 -3.07 15.40 -3.47
C PRO A 64 -4.25 14.50 -3.86
N ASP A 65 -5.26 15.11 -4.47
CA ASP A 65 -6.42 14.43 -5.04
C ASP A 65 -6.18 14.17 -6.53
N VAL A 66 -6.17 12.90 -6.96
CA VAL A 66 -6.00 12.52 -8.38
C VAL A 66 -7.31 12.49 -9.16
N GLY A 67 -8.40 12.94 -8.54
CA GLY A 67 -9.73 12.97 -9.12
C GLY A 67 -10.60 11.80 -8.68
N TYR A 68 -11.80 11.74 -9.23
CA TYR A 68 -12.81 10.76 -8.83
C TYR A 68 -12.48 9.36 -9.37
N MET A 69 -12.58 8.32 -8.53
CA MET A 69 -12.26 6.94 -8.92
C MET A 69 -12.94 6.43 -10.21
N ARG A 70 -14.10 6.99 -10.62
CA ARG A 70 -14.81 6.58 -11.85
C ARG A 70 -14.56 7.49 -13.05
N GLN A 71 -13.70 8.49 -12.90
CA GLN A 71 -13.31 9.46 -13.93
C GLN A 71 -11.80 9.74 -13.85
N LEU A 72 -11.01 8.66 -13.77
CA LEU A 72 -9.57 8.76 -13.64
C LEU A 72 -8.92 9.37 -14.88
N ASN A 73 -7.75 9.97 -14.67
CA ASN A 73 -6.88 10.51 -15.70
C ASN A 73 -5.45 9.98 -15.47
N ALA A 74 -4.83 9.42 -16.52
CA ALA A 74 -3.50 8.83 -16.41
C ALA A 74 -2.40 9.88 -16.18
N GLU A 75 -2.49 11.04 -16.83
CA GLU A 75 -1.49 12.11 -16.74
C GLU A 75 -1.36 12.62 -15.31
N GLY A 76 -2.48 12.90 -14.64
CA GLY A 76 -2.49 13.38 -13.25
C GLY A 76 -1.83 12.40 -12.28
N ILE A 77 -2.06 11.09 -12.49
CA ILE A 77 -1.45 10.04 -11.67
C ILE A 77 0.05 9.90 -12.00
N LEU A 78 0.43 9.86 -13.28
CA LEU A 78 1.82 9.67 -13.71
C LEU A 78 2.73 10.85 -13.38
N ALA A 79 2.19 12.08 -13.36
CA ALA A 79 2.92 13.27 -12.94
C ALA A 79 3.48 13.16 -11.52
N LEU A 80 2.82 12.38 -10.65
CA LEU A 80 3.24 12.11 -9.28
C LEU A 80 4.34 11.04 -9.18
N LYS A 81 4.70 10.38 -10.28
CA LYS A 81 5.72 9.32 -10.35
C LYS A 81 5.49 8.21 -9.31
N PRO A 82 4.32 7.55 -9.30
CA PRO A 82 4.06 6.44 -8.39
C PRO A 82 4.88 5.22 -8.78
N THR A 83 5.25 4.42 -7.78
CA THR A 83 5.80 3.07 -7.99
C THR A 83 4.72 2.01 -7.88
N LEU A 84 3.64 2.31 -7.18
CA LEU A 84 2.49 1.43 -6.95
C LEU A 84 1.19 2.22 -7.02
N VAL A 85 0.20 1.67 -7.71
CA VAL A 85 -1.20 2.10 -7.65
C VAL A 85 -2.00 0.97 -7.04
N LEU A 86 -2.57 1.23 -5.86
CA LEU A 86 -3.58 0.37 -5.24
C LEU A 86 -4.94 0.91 -5.67
N THR A 87 -5.73 0.13 -6.41
CA THR A 87 -7.00 0.59 -6.97
C THR A 87 -8.11 -0.40 -6.72
N THR A 88 -9.31 0.08 -6.39
CA THR A 88 -10.53 -0.73 -6.41
C THR A 88 -10.86 -1.15 -7.85
N GLU A 89 -11.44 -2.34 -8.02
CA GLU A 89 -12.00 -2.82 -9.29
C GLU A 89 -13.15 -1.94 -9.80
N LEU A 90 -13.76 -1.13 -8.91
CA LEU A 90 -14.81 -0.19 -9.27
C LEU A 90 -14.29 1.05 -9.99
N ALA A 91 -12.97 1.22 -10.09
CA ALA A 91 -12.34 2.36 -10.71
C ALA A 91 -12.50 2.36 -12.24
N GLN A 92 -12.69 3.55 -12.81
CA GLN A 92 -12.91 3.75 -14.24
C GLN A 92 -12.23 5.03 -14.74
N PRO A 93 -11.89 5.11 -16.03
CA PRO A 93 -12.00 4.04 -17.03
C PRO A 93 -10.88 3.00 -16.90
N ALA A 94 -11.17 1.72 -17.15
CA ALA A 94 -10.17 0.64 -17.11
C ALA A 94 -8.94 0.89 -18.01
N LEU A 95 -9.12 1.64 -19.11
CA LEU A 95 -8.04 2.04 -20.00
C LEU A 95 -6.95 2.86 -19.28
N VAL A 96 -7.34 3.71 -18.32
CA VAL A 96 -6.36 4.49 -17.54
C VAL A 96 -5.49 3.58 -16.69
N LEU A 97 -6.08 2.60 -16.00
CA LEU A 97 -5.31 1.62 -15.22
C LEU A 97 -4.33 0.83 -16.10
N LYS A 98 -4.75 0.48 -17.33
CA LYS A 98 -3.87 -0.14 -18.31
C LYS A 98 -2.72 0.79 -18.73
N GLN A 99 -2.97 2.07 -19.00
CA GLN A 99 -1.92 3.03 -19.34
C GLN A 99 -0.88 3.18 -18.22
N LEU A 100 -1.33 3.19 -16.96
CA LEU A 100 -0.43 3.20 -15.81
C LEU A 100 0.46 1.96 -15.80
N ALA A 101 -0.12 0.77 -15.99
CA ALA A 101 0.65 -0.47 -16.07
C ALA A 101 1.64 -0.49 -17.25
N ASP A 102 1.21 -0.05 -18.43
CA ASP A 102 2.04 0.01 -19.64
C ASP A 102 3.23 0.99 -19.50
N SER A 103 3.11 2.00 -18.63
CA SER A 103 4.20 2.91 -18.27
C SER A 103 5.19 2.36 -17.23
N GLY A 104 4.98 1.13 -16.75
CA GLY A 104 5.85 0.45 -15.78
C GLY A 104 5.46 0.69 -14.32
N VAL A 105 4.32 1.33 -14.03
CA VAL A 105 3.79 1.43 -12.67
C VAL A 105 3.16 0.09 -12.28
N LYS A 106 3.48 -0.43 -11.09
CA LYS A 106 2.79 -1.62 -10.58
C LYS A 106 1.35 -1.23 -10.24
N VAL A 107 0.37 -1.85 -10.89
CA VAL A 107 -1.06 -1.65 -10.60
C VAL A 107 -1.60 -2.90 -9.92
N VAL A 108 -2.20 -2.74 -8.75
CA VAL A 108 -2.85 -3.83 -8.01
C VAL A 108 -4.33 -3.51 -7.86
N SER A 109 -5.16 -4.40 -8.41
CA SER A 109 -6.62 -4.31 -8.34
C SER A 109 -7.15 -4.99 -7.08
N VAL A 110 -7.97 -4.28 -6.31
CA VAL A 110 -8.61 -4.74 -5.07
C VAL A 110 -10.07 -5.06 -5.37
N PRO A 111 -10.59 -6.24 -4.94
CA PRO A 111 -11.97 -6.65 -5.23
C PRO A 111 -13.02 -5.60 -4.89
N GLY A 112 -14.00 -5.43 -5.76
CA GLY A 112 -15.07 -4.42 -5.63
C GLY A 112 -16.34 -4.87 -4.89
N ASP A 113 -16.38 -6.11 -4.39
CA ASP A 113 -17.55 -6.68 -3.71
C ASP A 113 -17.94 -5.85 -2.47
N THR A 114 -19.25 -5.62 -2.31
CA THR A 114 -19.85 -4.77 -1.28
C THR A 114 -20.36 -5.54 -0.07
N THR A 115 -20.14 -6.85 -0.01
CA THR A 115 -20.48 -7.70 1.13
C THR A 115 -19.49 -7.54 2.27
N LEU A 116 -19.96 -7.72 3.50
CA LEU A 116 -19.11 -7.66 4.69
C LEU A 116 -18.04 -8.77 4.68
N GLN A 117 -18.35 -9.91 4.06
CA GLN A 117 -17.46 -11.06 3.95
C GLN A 117 -16.31 -10.83 2.96
N ALA A 118 -16.44 -9.87 2.06
CA ALA A 118 -15.39 -9.55 1.08
C ALA A 118 -14.24 -8.71 1.67
N VAL A 119 -14.46 -7.99 2.78
CA VAL A 119 -13.45 -7.08 3.37
C VAL A 119 -12.13 -7.80 3.73
N PRO A 120 -12.12 -8.99 4.35
CA PRO A 120 -10.89 -9.76 4.55
C PRO A 120 -10.10 -10.03 3.27
N GLN A 121 -10.78 -10.26 2.14
CA GLN A 121 -10.11 -10.45 0.86
C GLN A 121 -9.46 -9.15 0.37
N LYS A 122 -10.13 -8.00 0.53
CA LYS A 122 -9.54 -6.69 0.22
C LYS A 122 -8.29 -6.45 1.07
N ILE A 123 -8.37 -6.73 2.38
CA ILE A 123 -7.23 -6.64 3.30
C ILE A 123 -6.08 -7.53 2.83
N ALA A 124 -6.34 -8.79 2.48
CA ALA A 124 -5.31 -9.72 2.04
C ALA A 124 -4.58 -9.26 0.78
N VAL A 125 -5.31 -8.76 -0.23
CA VAL A 125 -4.73 -8.25 -1.47
C VAL A 125 -3.84 -7.03 -1.20
N ILE A 126 -4.32 -6.07 -0.41
CA ILE A 126 -3.56 -4.87 -0.09
C ILE A 126 -2.33 -5.22 0.77
N ALA A 127 -2.49 -6.09 1.76
CA ALA A 127 -1.40 -6.56 2.61
C ALA A 127 -0.30 -7.27 1.80
N ALA A 128 -0.67 -8.12 0.83
CA ALA A 128 0.29 -8.76 -0.06
C ALA A 128 1.04 -7.73 -0.93
N ALA A 129 0.34 -6.74 -1.47
CA ALA A 129 0.94 -5.69 -2.29
C ALA A 129 1.94 -4.83 -1.51
N LEU A 130 1.65 -4.57 -0.23
CA LEU A 130 2.47 -3.80 0.71
C LEU A 130 3.57 -4.63 1.40
N GLN A 131 3.62 -5.94 1.17
CA GLN A 131 4.50 -6.87 1.89
C GLN A 131 4.27 -6.89 3.42
N ARG A 132 3.00 -6.76 3.83
CA ARG A 132 2.53 -6.70 5.23
C ARG A 132 1.52 -7.81 5.55
N VAL A 133 1.80 -9.01 5.06
CA VAL A 133 0.88 -10.16 5.13
C VAL A 133 0.44 -10.45 6.57
N GLU A 134 1.35 -10.36 7.53
CA GLU A 134 1.04 -10.66 8.93
C GLU A 134 0.14 -9.60 9.57
N GLN A 135 0.41 -8.32 9.31
CA GLN A 135 -0.48 -7.21 9.71
C GLN A 135 -1.86 -7.35 9.04
N GLY A 136 -1.90 -7.85 7.80
CA GLY A 136 -3.13 -8.16 7.08
C GLY A 136 -3.99 -9.22 7.76
N LYS A 137 -3.37 -10.31 8.24
CA LYS A 137 -4.08 -11.33 9.02
C LYS A 137 -4.65 -10.76 10.32
N GLN A 138 -3.83 -10.05 11.08
CA GLN A 138 -4.26 -9.41 12.34
C GLN A 138 -5.39 -8.40 12.12
N LEU A 139 -5.35 -7.63 11.04
CA LEU A 139 -6.43 -6.70 10.69
C LEU A 139 -7.71 -7.46 10.30
N SER A 140 -7.59 -8.55 9.54
CA SER A 140 -8.73 -9.38 9.13
C SER A 140 -9.39 -10.07 10.32
N GLU A 141 -8.61 -10.59 11.26
CA GLU A 141 -9.12 -11.18 12.51
C GLU A 141 -9.87 -10.16 13.36
N ARG A 142 -9.31 -8.96 13.53
CA ARG A 142 -9.99 -7.86 14.24
C ARG A 142 -11.30 -7.48 13.56
N TYR A 143 -11.30 -7.36 12.23
CA TYR A 143 -12.52 -7.09 11.47
C TYR A 143 -13.59 -8.16 11.69
N GLN A 144 -13.22 -9.43 11.63
CA GLN A 144 -14.15 -10.54 11.86
C GLN A 144 -14.70 -10.57 13.30
N GLN A 145 -13.86 -10.29 14.29
CA GLN A 145 -14.28 -10.17 15.69
C GLN A 145 -15.28 -9.02 15.89
N GLN A 146 -15.01 -7.87 15.29
CA GLN A 146 -15.92 -6.72 15.35
C GLN A 146 -17.25 -7.01 14.67
N LEU A 147 -17.21 -7.64 13.49
CA LEU A 147 -18.41 -8.03 12.75
C LEU A 147 -19.27 -9.03 13.52
N ALA A 148 -18.65 -10.03 14.17
CA ALA A 148 -19.36 -11.03 14.98
C ALA A 148 -20.00 -10.44 16.24
N ALA A 149 -19.53 -9.28 16.71
CA ALA A 149 -20.08 -8.59 17.87
C ALA A 149 -21.25 -7.64 17.52
N VAL A 150 -21.56 -7.45 16.24
CA VAL A 150 -22.69 -6.60 15.80
C VAL A 150 -24.01 -7.31 16.08
N ASP A 151 -24.94 -6.61 16.73
CA ASP A 151 -26.31 -7.08 16.91
C ASP A 151 -27.02 -7.19 15.55
N THR A 152 -27.52 -8.38 15.25
CA THR A 152 -28.23 -8.69 13.99
C THR A 152 -29.75 -8.66 14.15
N SER A 153 -30.23 -8.24 15.32
CA SER A 153 -31.65 -8.02 15.56
C SER A 153 -32.21 -6.99 14.55
N PRO A 154 -33.40 -7.24 13.97
CA PRO A 154 -34.04 -6.28 13.08
C PRO A 154 -34.18 -4.92 13.78
N LEU A 155 -33.90 -3.85 13.03
CA LEU A 155 -34.17 -2.51 13.52
C LEU A 155 -35.66 -2.38 13.86
N PRO A 156 -36.02 -1.67 14.94
CA PRO A 156 -37.42 -1.34 15.19
C PRO A 156 -37.92 -0.50 14.03
N VAL A 157 -38.78 -1.09 13.20
CA VAL A 157 -39.53 -0.41 12.13
C VAL A 157 -40.77 0.26 12.69
#